data_AF-A0A7V3F5S9-F1
#
_entry.id   AF-A0A7V3F5S9-F1
#
_cell.length_a   1.000
_cell.length_b   1.000
_cell.length_c   1.000
_cell.angle_alpha   90.00
_cell.angle_beta   90.00
_cell.angle_gamma   90.00
#
_symmetry.space_group_name_H-M   'P 1'
#
loop_
_entity.id
_entity.type
_entity.pdbx_description
1 polymer ?
#
loop_
_entity_poly.entity_id
_entity_poly.type
_entity_poly.pdbx_seq_one_letter_code
_entity_poly.pdbx_strand_id
1 'polypeptide(L)'
;MLKGPTGCGKTRFIRYMAWRLHRPLVTVACHDDLSANDLTGRFLVRGGETVWQDGPLTAAARAGAICYLDEVVEARQDTVVAIHPLTDDRRILPLEKLGELLQAHPSFHLVVSYNPSYQHLMKDLKPSTRQRFVTIGFDFPPRDLETEIVCRESGVERAMAATLVKLAERVRLLRDRGLVEVASTRLLVHAGHLIAVGVEPRHACEAAIAGPLSDDPDLLAAVMELIAVVLP
;
A
#
# COMPACT_ATOMS: atom_id res chain seq x y z
N MET A 1 3.79 11.48 1.88
CA MET A 1 4.29 10.09 1.99
C MET A 1 3.53 9.38 3.10
N LEU A 2 2.93 8.23 2.79
CA LEU A 2 2.27 7.36 3.77
C LEU A 2 3.25 6.23 4.13
N LYS A 3 3.71 6.19 5.38
CA LYS A 3 4.69 5.19 5.87
C LYS A 3 4.01 4.23 6.84
N GLY A 4 4.15 2.92 6.65
CA GLY A 4 3.62 1.94 7.60
C GLY A 4 3.63 0.51 7.06
N PRO A 5 3.35 -0.50 7.89
CA PRO A 5 3.38 -1.91 7.49
C PRO A 5 2.36 -2.22 6.39
N THR A 6 2.53 -3.36 5.71
CA THR A 6 1.51 -3.82 4.75
C THR A 6 0.17 -4.08 5.46
N GLY A 7 -0.94 -3.82 4.76
CA GLY A 7 -2.27 -4.15 5.27
C GLY A 7 -2.79 -3.29 6.43
N CYS A 8 -2.14 -2.17 6.79
CA CYS A 8 -2.62 -1.25 7.83
C CYS A 8 -3.58 -0.14 7.35
N GLY A 9 -3.97 -0.14 6.06
CA GLY A 9 -5.00 0.76 5.54
C GLY A 9 -4.52 2.02 4.78
N LYS A 10 -3.23 2.16 4.46
CA LYS A 10 -2.68 3.30 3.68
C LYS A 10 -3.47 3.58 2.38
N THR A 11 -3.66 2.55 1.55
CA THR A 11 -4.39 2.67 0.27
C THR A 11 -5.87 3.02 0.49
N ARG A 12 -6.49 2.51 1.55
CA ARG A 12 -7.87 2.85 1.90
C ARG A 12 -8.00 4.30 2.38
N PHE A 13 -7.04 4.76 3.16
CA PHE A 13 -6.98 6.15 3.62
C PHE A 13 -6.91 7.11 2.43
N ILE A 14 -6.03 6.88 1.45
CA ILE A 14 -5.94 7.81 0.31
C ILE A 14 -7.18 7.77 -0.58
N ARG A 15 -7.83 6.61 -0.74
CA ARG A 15 -9.15 6.51 -1.40
C ARG A 15 -10.22 7.32 -0.68
N TYR A 16 -10.28 7.22 0.65
CA TYR A 16 -11.20 8.02 1.46
C TYR A 16 -10.92 9.52 1.35
N MET A 17 -9.65 9.93 1.36
CA MET A 17 -9.28 11.33 1.20
C MET A 17 -9.62 11.87 -0.19
N ALA A 18 -9.42 11.09 -1.25
CA ALA A 18 -9.84 11.46 -2.60
C ALA A 18 -11.36 11.70 -2.68
N TRP A 19 -12.14 10.76 -2.14
CA TRP A 19 -13.60 10.91 -2.02
C TRP A 19 -13.98 12.16 -1.22
N ARG A 20 -13.41 12.35 -0.03
CA ARG A 20 -13.71 13.47 0.87
C ARG A 20 -13.36 14.83 0.25
N LEU A 21 -12.27 14.89 -0.51
CA LEU A 21 -11.82 16.11 -1.17
C LEU A 21 -12.48 16.36 -2.53
N HIS A 22 -13.35 15.44 -3.00
CA HIS A 22 -13.96 15.48 -4.33
C HIS A 22 -12.91 15.56 -5.45
N ARG A 23 -11.84 14.77 -5.30
CA ARG A 23 -10.73 14.73 -6.26
C ARG A 23 -10.63 13.35 -6.91
N PRO A 24 -10.41 13.28 -8.24
CA PRO A 24 -10.08 12.01 -8.88
C PRO A 24 -8.80 11.42 -8.26
N LEU A 25 -8.75 10.09 -8.16
CA LEU A 25 -7.57 9.36 -7.69
C LEU A 25 -7.02 8.52 -8.85
N VAL A 26 -5.80 8.83 -9.25
CA VAL A 26 -5.02 8.01 -10.17
C VAL A 26 -4.03 7.21 -9.35
N THR A 27 -4.23 5.89 -9.26
CA THR A 27 -3.32 4.99 -8.55
C THR A 27 -2.40 4.30 -9.54
N VAL A 28 -1.10 4.31 -9.25
CA VAL A 28 -0.07 3.57 -9.98
C VAL A 28 0.56 2.59 -9.00
N ALA A 29 0.50 1.30 -9.32
CA ALA A 29 1.25 0.27 -8.60
C ALA A 29 2.69 0.28 -9.13
N CYS A 30 3.65 0.59 -8.26
CA CYS A 30 5.05 0.61 -8.64
C CYS A 30 5.66 -0.80 -8.63
N HIS A 31 6.54 -1.06 -9.59
CA HIS A 31 7.28 -2.30 -9.75
C HIS A 31 8.56 -2.03 -10.56
N ASP A 32 9.48 -3.00 -10.61
CA ASP A 32 10.82 -2.82 -11.21
C ASP A 32 10.84 -2.55 -12.71
N ASP A 33 9.77 -2.97 -13.41
CA ASP A 33 9.60 -2.72 -14.84
C ASP A 33 8.90 -1.39 -15.14
N LEU A 34 8.43 -0.65 -14.12
CA LEU A 34 7.81 0.65 -14.31
C LEU A 34 8.89 1.66 -14.71
N SER A 35 8.79 2.20 -15.92
CA SER A 35 9.69 3.23 -16.42
C SER A 35 9.14 4.64 -16.23
N ALA A 36 10.02 5.65 -16.29
CA ALA A 36 9.61 7.05 -16.26
C ALA A 36 8.63 7.40 -17.40
N ASN A 37 8.78 6.78 -18.57
CA ASN A 37 7.88 6.96 -19.71
C ASN A 37 6.49 6.36 -19.46
N ASP A 38 6.39 5.30 -18.68
CA ASP A 38 5.08 4.74 -18.34
C ASP A 38 4.32 5.67 -17.39
N LEU A 39 5.02 6.45 -16.56
CA LEU A 39 4.42 7.51 -15.74
C LEU A 39 4.07 8.78 -16.53
N THR A 40 4.98 9.26 -17.37
CA THR A 40 4.85 10.56 -18.06
C THR A 40 4.10 10.46 -19.39
N GLY A 41 4.29 9.38 -20.14
CA GLY A 41 3.63 9.17 -21.43
C GLY A 41 4.58 8.71 -22.52
N ARG A 42 3.96 8.26 -23.62
CA ARG A 42 4.66 7.70 -24.77
C ARG A 42 3.88 7.92 -26.05
N PHE A 43 4.60 7.92 -27.16
CA PHE A 43 3.98 7.85 -28.47
C PHE A 43 3.54 6.41 -28.77
N LEU A 44 2.32 6.27 -29.29
CA LEU A 44 1.77 5.02 -29.80
C LEU A 44 1.48 5.16 -31.29
N VAL A 45 1.62 4.06 -32.03
CA VAL A 45 1.17 4.01 -33.42
C VAL A 45 -0.27 3.51 -33.45
N ARG A 46 -1.19 4.31 -33.98
CA ARG A 46 -2.60 3.94 -34.20
C ARG A 46 -2.97 4.26 -35.64
N GLY A 47 -3.37 3.24 -36.40
CA GLY A 47 -3.80 3.43 -37.79
C GLY A 47 -2.73 4.00 -38.72
N GLY A 48 -1.44 3.79 -38.42
CA GLY A 48 -0.32 4.33 -39.19
C GLY A 48 0.14 5.73 -38.75
N GLU A 49 -0.54 6.36 -37.80
CA GLU A 49 -0.15 7.66 -37.23
C GLU A 49 0.46 7.51 -35.84
N THR A 50 1.46 8.35 -35.57
CA THR A 50 2.11 8.44 -34.26
C THR A 50 1.34 9.43 -33.39
N VAL A 51 0.64 8.93 -32.38
CA VAL A 51 -0.17 9.74 -31.45
C VAL A 51 0.43 9.73 -30.05
N TRP A 52 0.43 10.89 -29.39
CA TRP A 52 0.85 10.97 -27.99
C TRP A 52 -0.21 10.40 -27.06
N GLN A 53 0.22 9.63 -26.06
CA GLN A 53 -0.62 9.19 -24.95
C GLN A 53 0.02 9.61 -23.63
N ASP A 54 -0.70 10.45 -22.88
CA ASP A 54 -0.32 10.82 -21.52
C ASP A 54 -0.24 9.58 -20.62
N GLY A 55 0.81 9.51 -19.82
CA GLY A 55 0.89 8.56 -18.72
C GLY A 55 0.02 8.99 -17.52
N PRO A 56 -0.16 8.12 -16.53
CA PRO A 56 -1.02 8.38 -15.37
C PRO A 56 -0.56 9.59 -14.54
N LEU A 57 0.74 9.85 -14.43
CA LEU A 57 1.25 11.02 -13.71
C LEU A 57 0.90 12.31 -14.45
N THR A 58 1.08 12.32 -15.77
CA THR A 58 0.77 13.48 -16.62
C THR A 58 -0.73 13.76 -16.66
N ALA A 59 -1.55 12.72 -16.85
CA ALA A 59 -3.00 12.85 -16.82
C ALA A 59 -3.48 13.43 -15.47
N ALA A 60 -2.93 12.95 -14.36
CA ALA A 60 -3.25 13.46 -13.03
C ALA A 60 -2.81 14.92 -12.84
N ALA A 61 -1.60 15.26 -13.30
CA ALA A 61 -1.06 16.62 -13.23
C ALA A 61 -1.88 17.62 -14.04
N ARG A 62 -2.34 17.25 -15.25
CA ARG A 62 -3.24 18.08 -16.07
C ARG A 62 -4.62 18.25 -15.43
N ALA A 63 -5.20 17.16 -14.92
CA ALA A 63 -6.57 17.15 -14.40
C ALA A 63 -6.71 17.70 -12.97
N GLY A 64 -5.60 17.99 -12.27
CA GLY A 64 -5.66 18.37 -10.86
C GLY A 64 -6.10 17.25 -9.92
N ALA A 65 -5.80 16.01 -10.30
CA ALA A 65 -6.12 14.81 -9.54
C ALA A 65 -5.10 14.55 -8.41
N ILE A 66 -5.43 13.58 -7.56
CA ILE A 66 -4.45 12.95 -6.68
C ILE A 66 -3.76 11.84 -7.47
N CYS A 67 -2.44 11.92 -7.66
CA CYS A 67 -1.63 10.81 -8.14
C CYS A 67 -1.04 10.07 -6.95
N TYR A 68 -1.39 8.80 -6.80
CA TYR A 68 -0.93 7.91 -5.74
C TYR A 68 0.01 6.85 -6.30
N LEU A 69 1.30 6.93 -5.96
CA LEU A 69 2.31 5.94 -6.30
C LEU A 69 2.40 4.94 -5.13
N ASP A 70 1.77 3.78 -5.30
CA ASP A 70 1.75 2.71 -4.31
C ASP A 70 3.06 1.93 -4.41
N GLU A 71 3.74 1.74 -3.28
CA GLU A 71 5.02 1.02 -3.16
C GLU A 71 6.13 1.65 -4.00
N VAL A 72 6.30 2.97 -3.91
CA VAL A 72 7.23 3.76 -4.75
C VAL A 72 8.69 3.30 -4.70
N VAL A 73 9.09 2.53 -3.68
CA VAL A 73 10.43 1.93 -3.56
C VAL A 73 10.67 0.78 -4.53
N GLU A 74 9.61 0.15 -5.03
CA GLU A 74 9.70 -0.91 -6.02
C GLU A 74 9.89 -0.36 -7.43
N ALA A 75 9.66 0.94 -7.65
CA ALA A 75 9.96 1.58 -8.91
C ALA A 75 11.48 1.78 -9.08
N ARG A 76 11.91 1.79 -10.35
CA ARG A 76 13.28 2.14 -10.71
C ARG A 76 13.66 3.55 -10.24
N GLN A 77 14.95 3.75 -9.95
CA GLN A 77 15.44 5.04 -9.44
C GLN A 77 15.18 6.22 -10.39
N ASP A 78 15.31 6.01 -11.70
CA ASP A 78 15.01 7.03 -12.73
C ASP A 78 13.52 7.44 -12.70
N THR A 79 12.64 6.48 -12.47
CA THR A 79 11.18 6.65 -12.35
C THR A 79 10.82 7.44 -11.09
N VAL A 80 11.52 7.17 -9.97
CA VAL A 80 11.36 7.96 -8.73
C VAL A 80 11.87 9.38 -8.91
N VAL A 81 12.97 9.61 -9.64
CA VAL A 81 13.51 10.95 -9.88
C VAL A 81 12.60 11.77 -10.80
N ALA A 82 11.83 11.13 -11.70
CA ALA A 82 10.90 11.81 -12.60
C ALA A 82 9.82 12.64 -11.87
N ILE A 83 9.51 12.32 -10.61
CA ILE A 83 8.53 13.06 -9.81
C ILE A 83 9.12 14.27 -9.08
N HIS A 84 10.46 14.43 -9.06
CA HIS A 84 11.11 15.52 -8.33
C HIS A 84 10.62 16.90 -8.78
N PRO A 85 10.55 17.21 -10.08
CA PRO A 85 10.05 18.51 -10.59
C PRO A 85 8.63 18.91 -10.14
N LEU A 86 7.82 17.93 -9.71
CA LEU A 86 6.45 18.14 -9.22
C LEU A 86 6.39 18.47 -7.72
N THR A 87 7.50 18.35 -7.01
CA THR A 87 7.59 18.51 -5.55
C THR A 87 8.31 19.77 -5.11
N ASP A 88 9.01 20.44 -6.03
CA ASP A 88 9.60 21.77 -5.82
C ASP A 88 8.52 22.86 -5.96
N ASP A 89 8.92 24.09 -5.65
CA ASP A 89 8.11 25.31 -5.74
C ASP A 89 7.47 25.52 -7.12
N ARG A 90 8.16 25.12 -8.19
CA ARG A 90 7.71 25.29 -9.57
C ARG A 90 6.57 24.35 -9.98
N ARG A 91 6.49 23.15 -9.39
CA ARG A 91 5.47 22.12 -9.71
C ARG A 91 5.27 21.88 -11.22
N ILE A 92 6.36 21.61 -11.93
CA ILE A 92 6.35 21.34 -13.38
C ILE A 92 6.61 19.86 -13.66
N LEU A 93 6.10 19.34 -14.78
CA LEU A 93 6.42 18.01 -15.29
C LEU A 93 7.02 18.13 -16.69
N PRO A 94 8.33 17.91 -16.85
CA PRO A 94 8.95 17.91 -18.17
C PRO A 94 8.47 16.72 -19.01
N LEU A 95 7.91 16.99 -20.19
CA LEU A 95 7.51 16.01 -21.18
C LEU A 95 8.46 16.13 -22.38
N GLU A 96 9.69 15.64 -22.21
CA GLU A 96 10.81 15.85 -23.16
C GLU A 96 10.46 15.45 -24.59
N LYS A 97 9.73 14.34 -24.77
CA LYS A 97 9.30 13.84 -26.09
C LYS A 97 8.33 14.77 -26.82
N LEU A 98 7.62 15.62 -26.09
CA LEU A 98 6.76 16.67 -26.63
C LEU A 98 7.44 18.03 -26.69
N GLY A 99 8.62 18.20 -26.07
CA GLY A 99 9.21 19.52 -25.84
C GLY A 99 8.36 20.41 -24.94
N GLU A 100 7.50 19.83 -24.09
CA GLU A 100 6.55 20.55 -23.25
C GLU A 100 7.03 20.58 -21.78
N LEU A 101 6.90 21.72 -21.13
CA LEU A 101 6.99 21.84 -19.67
C LEU A 101 5.58 22.00 -19.12
N LEU A 102 4.98 20.90 -18.67
CA LEU A 102 3.63 20.93 -18.15
C LEU A 102 3.62 21.57 -16.75
N GLN A 103 2.94 22.71 -16.60
CA GLN A 103 2.61 23.24 -15.28
C GLN A 103 1.54 22.36 -14.63
N ALA A 104 1.84 21.75 -13.48
CA ALA A 104 0.85 20.95 -12.77
C ALA A 104 -0.32 21.84 -12.33
N HIS A 105 -1.53 21.35 -12.52
CA HIS A 105 -2.73 22.04 -12.11
C HIS A 105 -2.68 22.37 -10.61
N PRO A 106 -3.14 23.55 -10.12
CA PRO A 106 -2.99 23.95 -8.72
C PRO A 106 -3.52 22.92 -7.71
N SER A 107 -4.58 22.22 -8.12
CA SER A 107 -5.25 21.16 -7.38
C SER A 107 -4.57 19.78 -7.45
N PHE A 108 -3.51 19.60 -8.24
CA PHE A 108 -2.77 18.33 -8.29
C PHE A 108 -2.18 18.00 -6.90
N HIS A 109 -2.21 16.73 -6.51
CA HIS A 109 -1.52 16.25 -5.31
C HIS A 109 -0.73 14.98 -5.64
N LEU A 110 0.53 14.94 -5.20
CA LEU A 110 1.36 13.75 -5.28
C LEU A 110 1.40 13.05 -3.92
N VAL A 111 1.03 11.78 -3.89
CA VAL A 111 1.08 10.93 -2.70
C VAL A 111 1.87 9.67 -3.05
N VAL A 112 2.75 9.27 -2.15
CA VAL A 112 3.54 8.03 -2.28
C VAL A 112 3.34 7.17 -1.04
N SER A 113 3.32 5.85 -1.21
CA SER A 113 3.32 4.90 -0.10
C SER A 113 4.66 4.19 0.03
N TYR A 114 5.01 3.86 1.27
CA TYR A 114 6.28 3.26 1.62
C TYR A 114 6.10 2.28 2.79
N ASN A 115 6.56 1.05 2.62
CA ASN A 115 6.58 0.03 3.67
C ASN A 115 8.03 -0.17 4.16
N PRO A 116 8.39 0.30 5.37
CA PRO A 116 9.75 0.15 5.89
C PRO A 116 10.10 -1.29 6.27
N SER A 117 9.12 -2.17 6.49
CA SER A 117 9.36 -3.54 6.95
C SER A 117 9.71 -4.51 5.82
N TYR A 118 9.38 -4.16 4.58
CA TYR A 118 9.55 -5.02 3.38
C TYR A 118 10.97 -4.98 2.80
N GLN A 119 11.92 -4.39 3.52
CA GLN A 119 13.22 -4.07 2.95
C GLN A 119 14.15 -5.28 2.88
N HIS A 120 14.30 -5.81 1.67
CA HIS A 120 15.62 -6.24 1.22
C HIS A 120 16.58 -5.05 1.33
N LEU A 121 17.77 -5.25 1.91
CA LEU A 121 18.79 -4.25 2.22
C LEU A 121 19.21 -3.28 1.07
N MET A 122 18.68 -3.44 -0.14
CA MET A 122 19.17 -2.82 -1.38
C MET A 122 18.25 -1.73 -1.98
N LYS A 123 17.00 -1.56 -1.52
CA LYS A 123 16.05 -0.58 -2.09
C LYS A 123 15.40 0.30 -1.02
N ASP A 124 16.04 1.41 -0.71
CA ASP A 124 15.46 2.47 0.13
C ASP A 124 15.30 3.77 -0.67
N LEU A 125 14.33 4.60 -0.26
CA LEU A 125 14.19 5.94 -0.81
C LEU A 125 15.39 6.79 -0.40
N LYS A 126 16.10 7.35 -1.38
CA LYS A 126 17.20 8.28 -1.14
C LYS A 126 16.73 9.44 -0.25
N PRO A 127 17.57 9.95 0.68
CA PRO A 127 17.22 11.08 1.54
C PRO A 127 16.68 12.29 0.77
N SER A 128 17.24 12.58 -0.41
CA SER A 128 16.81 13.66 -1.30
C SER A 128 15.37 13.52 -1.80
N THR A 129 14.85 12.29 -1.93
CA THR A 129 13.45 12.05 -2.28
C THR A 129 12.56 12.18 -1.04
N ARG A 130 12.97 11.62 0.10
CA ARG A 130 12.18 11.66 1.34
C ARG A 130 11.95 13.09 1.84
N GLN A 131 12.98 13.95 1.76
CA GLN A 131 12.92 15.34 2.21
C GLN A 131 11.98 16.22 1.37
N ARG A 132 11.44 15.71 0.25
CA ARG A 132 10.43 16.39 -0.57
C ARG A 132 8.99 16.11 -0.13
N PHE A 133 8.78 15.25 0.88
CA PHE A 133 7.45 14.85 1.32
C PHE A 133 7.19 15.12 2.81
N VAL A 134 5.99 15.61 3.10
CA VAL A 134 5.38 15.48 4.43
C VAL A 134 5.02 14.01 4.67
N THR A 135 5.31 13.50 5.86
CA THR A 135 5.11 12.08 6.21
C THR A 135 3.95 11.90 7.17
N ILE A 136 3.06 10.94 6.87
CA ILE A 136 2.05 10.44 7.79
C ILE A 136 2.41 8.98 8.12
N GLY A 137 2.64 8.72 9.40
CA GLY A 137 2.90 7.38 9.91
C GLY A 137 1.60 6.60 10.11
N PHE A 138 1.62 5.35 9.71
CA PHE A 138 0.58 4.36 9.92
C PHE A 138 1.20 3.19 10.67
N ASP A 139 0.42 2.63 11.59
CA ASP A 139 0.67 1.36 12.23
C ASP A 139 -0.65 0.60 12.32
N PHE A 140 -0.63 -0.61 12.86
CA PHE A 140 -1.86 -1.31 13.18
C PHE A 140 -2.68 -0.50 14.19
N PRO A 141 -4.02 -0.42 14.03
CA PRO A 141 -4.85 0.37 14.94
C PRO A 141 -4.79 -0.17 16.38
N PRO A 142 -5.14 0.65 17.39
CA PRO A 142 -5.40 0.16 18.74
C PRO A 142 -6.47 -0.94 18.72
N ARG A 143 -6.38 -1.90 19.65
CA ARG A 143 -7.24 -3.10 19.73
C ARG A 143 -8.72 -2.83 19.46
N ASP A 144 -9.30 -1.84 20.13
CA ASP A 144 -10.74 -1.55 20.01
C ASP A 144 -11.11 -1.10 18.60
N LEU A 145 -10.28 -0.26 17.99
CA LEU A 145 -10.49 0.23 16.63
C LEU A 145 -10.22 -0.86 15.60
N GLU A 146 -9.18 -1.68 15.78
CA GLU A 146 -8.90 -2.81 14.89
C GLU A 146 -10.03 -3.85 14.96
N THR A 147 -10.59 -4.08 16.15
CA THR A 147 -11.74 -4.96 16.35
C THR A 147 -12.97 -4.45 15.61
N GLU A 148 -13.25 -3.14 15.69
CA GLU A 148 -14.35 -2.53 14.94
C GLU A 148 -14.16 -2.67 13.43
N ILE A 149 -12.93 -2.42 12.94
CA ILE A 149 -12.58 -2.57 11.53
C ILE A 149 -12.79 -4.02 11.08
N VAL A 150 -12.24 -5.01 11.81
CA VAL A 150 -12.38 -6.42 11.45
C VAL A 150 -13.85 -6.85 11.47
N CYS A 151 -14.59 -6.50 12.52
CA CYS A 151 -16.03 -6.80 12.64
C CYS A 151 -16.82 -6.23 11.46
N ARG A 152 -16.64 -4.94 11.15
CA ARG A 152 -17.36 -4.25 10.07
C ARG A 152 -17.01 -4.81 8.69
N GLU A 153 -15.74 -5.07 8.44
CA GLU A 153 -15.26 -5.46 7.10
C GLU A 153 -15.46 -6.94 6.82
N SER A 154 -15.42 -7.78 7.85
CA SER A 154 -15.56 -9.23 7.70
C SER A 154 -16.96 -9.78 7.94
N GLY A 155 -17.81 -9.05 8.67
CA GLY A 155 -19.16 -9.48 9.03
C GLY A 155 -19.24 -10.45 10.21
N VAL A 156 -18.11 -10.78 10.85
CA VAL A 156 -18.13 -11.59 12.08
C VAL A 156 -18.61 -10.78 13.29
N GLU A 157 -19.12 -11.46 14.31
CA GLU A 157 -19.46 -10.82 15.58
C GLU A 157 -18.26 -10.14 16.23
N ARG A 158 -18.53 -9.04 16.96
CA ARG A 158 -17.49 -8.26 17.64
C ARG A 158 -16.62 -9.11 18.57
N ALA A 159 -17.19 -10.12 19.23
CA ALA A 159 -16.46 -11.05 20.08
C ALA A 159 -15.42 -11.86 19.29
N MET A 160 -15.80 -12.38 18.12
CA MET A 160 -14.87 -13.09 17.23
C MET A 160 -13.80 -12.16 16.66
N ALA A 161 -14.19 -10.94 16.22
CA ALA A 161 -13.23 -9.94 15.76
C ALA A 161 -12.19 -9.59 16.85
N ALA A 162 -12.62 -9.43 18.11
CA ALA A 162 -11.73 -9.16 19.23
C ALA A 162 -10.75 -10.33 19.48
N THR A 163 -11.21 -11.57 19.30
CA THR A 163 -10.38 -12.78 19.38
C THR A 163 -9.32 -12.81 18.28
N LEU A 164 -9.70 -12.51 17.03
CA LEU A 164 -8.76 -12.41 15.91
C LEU A 164 -7.70 -11.32 16.13
N VAL A 165 -8.09 -10.16 16.65
CA VAL A 165 -7.15 -9.07 16.99
C VAL A 165 -6.21 -9.48 18.13
N LYS A 166 -6.72 -10.14 19.17
CA LYS A 166 -5.89 -10.69 20.26
C LYS A 166 -4.86 -11.71 19.74
N LEU A 167 -5.25 -12.56 18.80
CA LEU A 167 -4.32 -13.46 18.12
C LEU A 167 -3.26 -12.66 17.35
N ALA A 168 -3.67 -11.67 16.57
CA ALA A 168 -2.78 -10.83 15.78
C ALA A 168 -1.71 -10.13 16.63
N GLU A 169 -2.10 -9.55 17.77
CA GLU A 169 -1.18 -8.92 18.72
C GLU A 169 -0.11 -9.90 19.20
N ARG A 170 -0.47 -11.16 19.51
CA ARG A 170 0.49 -12.19 19.91
C ARG A 170 1.41 -12.59 18.78
N VAL A 171 0.87 -12.78 17.57
CA VAL A 171 1.66 -13.13 16.38
C VAL A 171 2.63 -12.01 16.01
N ARG A 172 2.23 -10.74 16.15
CA ARG A 172 3.11 -9.58 15.90
C ARG A 172 4.33 -9.53 16.81
N LEU A 173 4.28 -10.13 18.01
CA LEU A 173 5.43 -10.25 18.92
C LEU A 173 6.48 -11.25 18.44
N LEU A 174 6.15 -12.14 17.50
CA LEU A 174 7.11 -13.07 16.90
C LEU A 174 8.06 -12.39 15.90
N ARG A 175 7.86 -11.10 15.61
CA ARG A 175 8.76 -10.32 14.75
C ARG A 175 10.23 -10.42 15.20
N ASP A 176 10.46 -10.31 16.50
CA ASP A 176 11.81 -10.36 17.07
C ASP A 176 12.44 -11.76 17.02
N ARG A 177 11.65 -12.77 16.64
CA ARG A 177 12.06 -14.19 16.51
C ARG A 177 12.24 -14.62 15.05
N GLY A 178 12.33 -13.68 14.11
CA GLY A 178 12.60 -13.97 12.71
C GLY A 178 11.38 -13.89 11.79
N LEU A 179 10.20 -13.55 12.31
CA LEU A 179 9.02 -13.33 11.48
C LEU A 179 9.17 -12.01 10.69
N VAL A 180 9.45 -12.13 9.39
CA VAL A 180 9.70 -10.97 8.49
C VAL A 180 8.44 -10.13 8.33
N GLU A 181 7.30 -10.79 8.09
CA GLU A 181 5.98 -10.16 7.99
C GLU A 181 5.12 -10.50 9.19
N VAL A 182 4.45 -9.50 9.76
CA VAL A 182 3.57 -9.71 10.91
C VAL A 182 2.10 -9.74 10.48
N ALA A 183 1.25 -10.34 11.31
CA ALA A 183 -0.19 -10.43 11.06
C ALA A 183 -0.83 -9.05 10.80
N SER A 184 -1.12 -8.75 9.54
CA SER A 184 -1.72 -7.47 9.15
C SER A 184 -3.23 -7.46 9.38
N THR A 185 -3.83 -6.28 9.51
CA THR A 185 -5.29 -6.13 9.61
C THR A 185 -6.01 -6.76 8.40
N ARG A 186 -5.36 -6.78 7.22
CA ARG A 186 -5.87 -7.48 6.02
C ARG A 186 -6.04 -8.98 6.26
N LEU A 187 -5.07 -9.64 6.87
CA LEU A 187 -5.15 -11.08 7.18
C LEU A 187 -6.27 -11.38 8.17
N LEU A 188 -6.50 -10.49 9.14
CA LEU A 188 -7.61 -10.62 10.08
C LEU A 188 -8.97 -10.50 9.40
N VAL A 189 -9.10 -9.58 8.43
CA VAL A 189 -10.32 -9.45 7.63
C VAL A 189 -10.54 -10.71 6.79
N HIS A 190 -9.49 -11.28 6.19
CA HIS A 190 -9.60 -12.55 5.45
C HIS A 190 -10.02 -13.72 6.34
N ALA A 191 -9.39 -13.88 7.50
CA ALA A 191 -9.80 -14.89 8.48
C ALA A 191 -11.26 -14.69 8.92
N GLY A 192 -11.66 -13.45 9.18
CA GLY A 192 -13.05 -13.11 9.49
C GLY A 192 -14.01 -13.45 8.36
N HIS A 193 -13.67 -13.18 7.09
CA HIS A 193 -14.52 -13.54 5.95
C HIS A 193 -14.73 -15.05 5.86
N LEU A 194 -13.68 -15.84 6.05
CA LEU A 194 -13.78 -17.30 6.07
C LEU A 194 -14.71 -17.78 7.19
N ILE A 195 -14.58 -17.23 8.40
CA ILE A 195 -15.44 -17.57 9.54
C ILE A 195 -16.90 -17.17 9.27
N ALA A 196 -17.13 -15.99 8.68
CA ALA A 196 -18.47 -15.50 8.37
C ALA A 196 -19.21 -16.38 7.36
N VAL A 197 -18.50 -17.09 6.47
CA VAL A 197 -19.08 -18.06 5.53
C VAL A 197 -19.11 -19.50 6.06
N GLY A 198 -18.79 -19.71 7.34
CA GLY A 198 -18.94 -20.98 8.04
C GLY A 198 -17.68 -21.86 8.10
N VAL A 199 -16.51 -21.34 7.73
CA VAL A 199 -15.24 -22.06 7.98
C VAL A 199 -14.97 -22.05 9.48
N GLU A 200 -14.56 -23.21 10.01
CA GLU A 200 -14.19 -23.34 11.42
C GLU A 200 -13.05 -22.36 11.78
N PRO A 201 -13.13 -21.63 12.92
CA PRO A 201 -12.18 -20.57 13.26
C PRO A 201 -10.70 -20.92 13.24
N ARG A 202 -10.30 -22.11 13.71
CA ARG A 202 -8.89 -22.53 13.66
C ARG A 202 -8.44 -22.72 12.22
N HIS A 203 -9.21 -23.45 11.41
CA HIS A 203 -8.88 -23.63 9.99
C HIS A 203 -8.85 -22.30 9.22
N ALA A 204 -9.75 -21.36 9.54
CA ALA A 204 -9.73 -20.04 8.94
C ALA A 204 -8.46 -19.25 9.30
N CYS A 205 -8.00 -19.32 10.55
CA CYS A 205 -6.78 -18.65 10.99
C CYS A 205 -5.53 -19.33 10.43
N GLU A 206 -5.51 -20.65 10.33
CA GLU A 206 -4.43 -21.40 9.67
C GLU A 206 -4.27 -20.95 8.22
N ALA A 207 -5.37 -20.94 7.46
CA ALA A 207 -5.35 -20.60 6.03
C ALA A 207 -5.06 -19.12 5.76
N ALA A 208 -5.62 -18.21 6.56
CA ALA A 208 -5.55 -16.77 6.28
C ALA A 208 -4.47 -16.02 7.08
N ILE A 209 -3.97 -16.59 8.18
CA ILE A 209 -2.96 -15.97 9.03
C ILE A 209 -1.68 -16.79 9.02
N ALA A 210 -1.69 -18.05 9.42
CA ALA A 210 -0.45 -18.83 9.54
C ALA A 210 0.22 -19.06 8.17
N GLY A 211 -0.54 -19.60 7.21
CA GLY A 211 -0.02 -19.94 5.89
C GLY A 211 0.67 -18.78 5.15
N PRO A 212 0.08 -17.57 5.09
CA PRO A 212 0.71 -16.44 4.41
C PRO A 212 1.93 -15.84 5.13
N LEU A 213 2.14 -16.09 6.42
CA LEU A 213 3.16 -15.39 7.21
C LEU A 213 4.54 -16.04 7.12
N SER A 214 4.63 -17.35 6.86
CA SER A 214 5.90 -18.07 6.81
C SER A 214 5.77 -19.43 6.15
N ASP A 215 6.77 -19.84 5.37
CA ASP A 215 6.96 -21.24 4.94
C ASP A 215 7.89 -22.03 5.88
N ASP A 216 8.52 -21.36 6.85
CA ASP A 216 9.37 -21.99 7.87
C ASP A 216 8.51 -22.84 8.82
N PRO A 217 8.78 -24.16 8.94
CA PRO A 217 7.98 -25.07 9.77
C PRO A 217 7.95 -24.71 11.25
N ASP A 218 9.05 -24.18 11.81
CA ASP A 218 9.15 -23.85 13.24
C ASP A 218 8.33 -22.58 13.54
N LEU A 219 8.39 -21.58 12.67
CA LEU A 219 7.55 -20.37 12.78
C LEU A 219 6.08 -20.69 12.57
N LEU A 220 5.76 -21.56 11.59
CA LEU A 220 4.39 -22.03 11.38
C LEU A 220 3.85 -22.74 12.61
N ALA A 221 4.62 -23.67 13.18
CA ALA A 221 4.24 -24.37 14.40
C ALA A 221 3.98 -23.38 15.55
N ALA A 222 4.84 -22.38 15.74
CA ALA A 222 4.66 -21.35 16.75
C ALA A 222 3.37 -20.53 16.55
N VAL A 223 3.04 -20.15 15.30
CA VAL A 223 1.78 -19.44 15.01
C VAL A 223 0.57 -20.36 15.24
N MET A 224 0.66 -21.64 14.87
CA MET A 224 -0.41 -22.62 15.08
C MET A 224 -0.67 -22.90 16.56
N GLU A 225 0.37 -22.94 17.40
CA GLU A 225 0.21 -23.01 18.85
C GLU A 225 -0.54 -21.78 19.40
N LEU A 226 -0.20 -20.57 18.92
CA LEU A 226 -0.91 -19.36 19.31
C LEU A 226 -2.38 -19.39 18.90
N ILE A 227 -2.70 -19.93 17.72
CA ILE A 227 -4.07 -20.15 17.25
C ILE A 227 -4.80 -21.08 18.21
N ALA A 228 -4.23 -22.25 18.53
CA ALA A 228 -4.85 -23.24 19.41
C ALA A 228 -5.10 -22.70 20.83
N VAL A 229 -4.23 -21.83 21.35
CA VAL A 229 -4.40 -21.20 22.67
C VAL A 229 -5.50 -20.14 22.67
N VAL A 230 -5.66 -19.40 21.58
CA VAL A 230 -6.64 -18.29 21.50
C VAL A 230 -8.03 -18.78 21.10
N LEU A 231 -8.10 -19.81 20.26
CA LEU A 231 -9.31 -20.48 19.79
C LEU A 231 -9.29 -21.93 20.28
N PRO A 232 -9.76 -22.23 21.49
CA PRO A 232 -9.78 -23.59 22.05
C PRO A 232 -10.76 -24.52 21.31
#